data_AF-A0A5P0ZVV5-F1
#
_entry.id   AF-A0A5P0ZVV5-F1
#
_cell.length_a   1.000
_cell.length_b   1.000
_cell.length_c   1.000
_cell.angle_alpha   90.00
_cell.angle_beta   90.00
_cell.angle_gamma   90.00
#
_symmetry.space_group_name_H-M   'P 1'
#
loop_
_entity.id
_entity.type
_entity.pdbx_description
1 polymer ?
#
loop_
_entity_poly.entity_id
_entity_poly.type
_entity_poly.pdbx_seq_one_letter_code
_entity_poly.pdbx_strand_id
1 'polypeptide(L)'
;MRLKKSKTANKSAKLDWDYQPPKINGGKETIDDMSLVVGMYGNYEVTKTGNLVGILEVSGINLDLLNETEQQDVFEDYGAFLMSTLGEGVDDTLQFLEPTIPVNITAYLNGLKRRYLALQKDHPEQQFKIQLIASYLDHFTKVQESKNMTTKQHLLIVKVPIKDKSVKSLNLAVTHLDEKIEQVKRDIENALTDFDVTAKVLTSQEVQEILKNLINFNG
;
A
#
# COMPACT_ATOMS: atom_id res chain seq x y z
N MET A 1 -7.07 33.60 -59.58
CA MET A 1 -7.22 32.46 -58.67
C MET A 1 -5.87 32.20 -57.99
N ARG A 2 -5.67 32.66 -56.74
CA ARG A 2 -4.44 32.40 -55.96
C ARG A 2 -4.84 31.64 -54.70
N LEU A 3 -4.52 30.35 -54.68
CA LEU A 3 -4.71 29.47 -53.53
C LEU A 3 -3.79 29.93 -52.38
N LYS A 4 -4.40 30.42 -51.29
CA LYS A 4 -3.70 30.63 -50.01
C LYS A 4 -3.40 29.25 -49.42
N LYS A 5 -2.10 28.90 -49.36
CA LYS A 5 -1.60 27.78 -48.55
C LYS A 5 -1.94 28.07 -47.08
N SER A 6 -2.80 27.27 -46.47
CA SER A 6 -2.93 27.24 -45.02
C SER A 6 -1.63 26.65 -44.44
N LYS A 7 -0.96 27.42 -43.59
CA LYS A 7 0.06 26.87 -42.70
C LYS A 7 -0.69 26.07 -41.63
N THR A 8 -0.80 24.77 -41.80
CA THR A 8 -1.07 23.85 -40.69
C THR A 8 0.15 23.89 -39.77
N ALA A 9 0.08 24.76 -38.76
CA ALA A 9 1.00 24.69 -37.63
C ALA A 9 0.75 23.34 -36.94
N ASN A 10 1.69 22.42 -37.07
CA ASN A 10 1.82 21.27 -36.19
C ASN A 10 2.01 21.81 -34.76
N LYS A 11 0.91 21.97 -34.02
CA LYS A 11 0.97 22.00 -32.56
C LYS A 11 1.34 20.58 -32.15
N SER A 12 2.63 20.34 -31.92
CA SER A 12 3.04 19.27 -31.02
C SER A 12 2.38 19.56 -29.68
N ALA A 13 1.25 18.91 -29.39
CA ALA A 13 0.66 18.95 -28.08
C ALA A 13 1.64 18.26 -27.12
N LYS A 14 2.51 19.05 -26.48
CA LYS A 14 3.10 18.63 -25.21
C LYS A 14 1.91 18.45 -24.28
N LEU A 15 1.62 17.19 -23.96
CA LEU A 15 0.58 16.83 -23.02
C LEU A 15 1.17 16.99 -21.62
N ASP A 16 1.18 18.22 -21.12
CA ASP A 16 1.68 18.52 -19.79
C ASP A 16 0.68 18.01 -18.73
N TRP A 17 1.19 17.37 -17.68
CA TRP A 17 0.41 17.02 -16.49
C TRP A 17 0.15 18.28 -15.68
N ASP A 18 -0.83 19.07 -16.13
CA ASP A 18 -1.15 20.41 -15.62
C ASP A 18 -2.13 20.41 -14.44
N TYR A 19 -2.46 19.24 -13.89
CA TYR A 19 -3.39 19.13 -12.77
C TYR A 19 -2.82 19.83 -11.52
N GLN A 20 -3.47 20.91 -11.13
CA GLN A 20 -3.27 21.58 -9.85
C GLN A 20 -4.43 21.19 -8.92
N PRO A 21 -4.14 20.67 -7.71
CA PRO A 21 -5.20 20.34 -6.76
C PRO A 21 -6.07 21.59 -6.48
N PRO A 22 -7.41 21.48 -6.59
CA PRO A 22 -8.29 22.60 -6.29
C PRO A 22 -8.16 22.99 -4.80
N LYS A 23 -8.30 24.28 -4.49
CA LYS A 23 -8.44 24.73 -3.10
C LYS A 23 -9.77 24.20 -2.58
N ILE A 24 -9.74 23.42 -1.49
CA ILE A 24 -10.92 22.75 -0.90
C ILE A 24 -12.03 23.78 -0.66
N ASN A 25 -13.07 23.75 -1.49
CA ASN A 25 -14.17 24.73 -1.47
C ASN A 25 -15.33 24.22 -0.59
N GLY A 26 -15.08 24.10 0.71
CA GLY A 26 -16.13 23.99 1.73
C GLY A 26 -17.20 22.91 1.51
N GLY A 27 -16.85 21.78 0.88
CA GLY A 27 -17.72 20.59 0.78
C GLY A 27 -18.72 20.54 -0.38
N LYS A 28 -18.54 21.31 -1.46
CA LYS A 28 -19.39 21.23 -2.67
C LYS A 28 -18.89 20.29 -3.77
N GLU A 29 -17.75 19.66 -3.56
CA GLU A 29 -17.07 18.80 -4.56
C GLU A 29 -17.28 17.31 -4.19
N THR A 30 -17.39 16.45 -5.20
CA THR A 30 -17.53 15.01 -4.96
C THR A 30 -16.17 14.40 -4.54
N ILE A 31 -16.19 13.23 -3.89
CA ILE A 31 -14.96 12.50 -3.54
C ILE A 31 -14.12 12.24 -4.80
N ASP A 32 -14.75 11.95 -5.93
CA ASP A 32 -14.07 11.73 -7.22
C ASP A 32 -13.39 13.00 -7.76
N ASP A 33 -13.99 14.17 -7.53
CA ASP A 33 -13.40 15.46 -7.91
C ASP A 33 -12.14 15.76 -7.08
N MET A 34 -12.20 15.46 -5.77
CA MET A 34 -11.10 15.67 -4.82
C MET A 34 -10.01 14.59 -4.89
N SER A 35 -10.33 13.38 -5.39
CA SER A 35 -9.38 12.28 -5.47
C SER A 35 -8.20 12.63 -6.36
N LEU A 36 -6.97 12.40 -5.89
CA LEU A 36 -5.76 12.52 -6.71
C LEU A 36 -5.51 11.26 -7.54
N VAL A 37 -6.25 10.18 -7.30
CA VAL A 37 -6.12 8.90 -8.02
C VAL A 37 -7.07 8.90 -9.21
N VAL A 38 -6.53 8.62 -10.40
CA VAL A 38 -7.28 8.44 -11.65
C VAL A 38 -7.79 7.00 -11.76
N GLY A 39 -6.98 6.03 -11.33
CA GLY A 39 -7.33 4.62 -11.36
C GLY A 39 -6.12 3.72 -11.12
N MET A 40 -6.35 2.42 -11.23
CA MET A 40 -5.32 1.39 -11.09
C MET A 40 -4.80 0.95 -12.48
N TYR A 41 -3.49 0.75 -12.58
CA TYR A 41 -2.85 0.07 -13.70
C TYR A 41 -2.04 -1.12 -13.17
N GLY A 42 -2.54 -2.35 -13.38
CA GLY A 42 -1.98 -3.53 -12.73
C GLY A 42 -2.10 -3.45 -11.21
N ASN A 43 -0.97 -3.46 -10.50
CA ASN A 43 -0.90 -3.30 -9.04
C ASN A 43 -0.63 -1.86 -8.60
N TYR A 44 -0.55 -0.90 -9.52
CA TYR A 44 -0.11 0.46 -9.26
C TYR A 44 -1.22 1.49 -9.41
N GLU A 45 -1.13 2.57 -8.64
CA GLU A 45 -2.03 3.72 -8.74
C GLU A 45 -1.51 4.74 -9.74
N VAL A 46 -2.39 5.25 -10.61
CA VAL A 46 -2.10 6.36 -11.50
C VAL A 46 -2.69 7.63 -10.92
N THR A 47 -1.88 8.66 -10.71
CA THR A 47 -2.33 9.94 -10.16
C THR A 47 -2.70 10.95 -11.24
N LYS A 48 -3.58 11.91 -10.91
CA LYS A 48 -3.95 13.03 -11.79
C LYS A 48 -2.75 13.93 -12.12
N THR A 49 -1.74 13.92 -11.25
CA THR A 49 -0.45 14.61 -11.43
C THR A 49 0.54 13.88 -12.33
N GLY A 50 0.17 12.73 -12.89
CA GLY A 50 1.00 12.01 -13.84
C GLY A 50 2.08 11.14 -13.21
N ASN A 51 1.83 10.60 -12.02
CA ASN A 51 2.74 9.67 -11.38
C ASN A 51 2.12 8.28 -11.34
N LEU A 52 2.99 7.27 -11.45
CA LEU A 52 2.67 5.90 -11.11
C LEU A 52 3.18 5.65 -9.68
N VAL A 53 2.33 5.07 -8.84
CA VAL A 53 2.60 4.89 -7.41
C VAL A 53 2.45 3.42 -7.04
N GLY A 54 3.45 2.90 -6.33
CA GLY A 54 3.42 1.58 -5.71
C GLY A 54 3.59 1.69 -4.20
N ILE A 55 3.04 0.71 -3.49
CA ILE A 55 3.02 0.69 -2.03
C ILE A 55 3.65 -0.63 -1.57
N LEU A 56 4.60 -0.52 -0.65
CA LEU A 56 5.15 -1.65 0.08
C LEU A 56 4.63 -1.63 1.52
N GLU A 57 4.30 -2.80 2.04
CA GLU A 57 4.09 -3.03 3.47
C GLU A 57 5.39 -3.60 4.05
N VAL A 58 5.86 -2.98 5.14
CA VAL A 58 7.09 -3.37 5.83
C VAL A 58 6.73 -3.92 7.21
N SER A 59 7.33 -5.04 7.61
CA SER A 59 7.13 -5.60 8.94
C SER A 59 7.71 -4.69 10.03
N GLY A 60 7.01 -4.54 11.14
CA GLY A 60 7.52 -3.81 12.30
C GLY A 60 8.51 -4.63 13.13
N ILE A 61 9.44 -3.95 13.80
CA ILE A 61 10.36 -4.53 14.79
C ILE A 61 9.81 -4.29 16.20
N ASN A 62 9.83 -5.31 17.05
CA ASN A 62 9.45 -5.15 18.46
C ASN A 62 10.66 -4.77 19.31
N LEU A 63 10.82 -3.46 19.56
CA LEU A 63 11.94 -2.93 20.33
C LEU A 63 11.95 -3.40 21.80
N ASP A 64 10.80 -3.74 22.37
CA ASP A 64 10.71 -4.17 23.78
C ASP A 64 11.35 -5.55 24.01
N LEU A 65 11.54 -6.33 22.94
CA LEU A 65 12.24 -7.62 22.99
C LEU A 65 13.75 -7.49 22.84
N LEU A 66 14.25 -6.28 22.53
CA LEU A 66 15.65 -5.99 22.27
C LEU A 66 16.32 -5.34 23.48
N ASN A 67 17.60 -5.63 23.69
CA ASN A 67 18.41 -4.92 24.68
C ASN A 67 18.82 -3.51 24.20
N GLU A 68 19.35 -2.67 25.08
CA GLU A 68 19.70 -1.27 24.75
C GLU A 68 20.71 -1.14 23.60
N THR A 69 21.66 -2.09 23.48
CA THR A 69 22.64 -2.07 22.39
C THR A 69 21.98 -2.45 21.07
N GLU A 70 21.17 -3.51 21.05
CA GLU A 70 20.41 -3.91 19.86
C GLU A 70 19.44 -2.80 19.41
N GLN A 71 18.78 -2.12 20.35
CA GLN A 71 17.93 -0.97 20.01
C GLN A 71 18.73 0.16 19.35
N GLN A 72 19.93 0.46 19.85
CA GLN A 72 20.82 1.46 19.25
C GLN A 72 21.23 1.05 17.82
N ASP A 73 21.58 -0.23 17.62
CA ASP A 73 21.93 -0.78 16.31
C ASP A 73 20.77 -0.61 15.30
N VAL A 74 19.52 -0.95 15.70
CA VAL A 74 18.32 -0.71 14.86
C VAL A 74 18.22 0.76 14.42
N PHE A 75 18.43 1.70 15.34
CA PHE A 75 18.32 3.12 15.04
C PHE A 75 19.44 3.60 14.11
N GLU A 76 20.66 3.11 14.28
CA GLU A 76 21.80 3.43 13.43
C GLU A 76 21.61 2.91 12.01
N ASP A 77 21.20 1.64 11.88
CA ASP A 77 20.97 0.99 10.59
C ASP A 77 19.79 1.61 9.83
N TYR A 78 18.68 1.86 10.52
CA TYR A 78 17.55 2.57 9.93
C TYR A 78 17.92 4.01 9.54
N GLY A 79 18.72 4.69 10.37
CA GLY A 79 19.26 6.01 10.06
C GLY A 79 20.13 6.01 8.80
N ALA A 80 21.00 5.01 8.63
CA ALA A 80 21.82 4.84 7.44
C ALA A 80 20.96 4.62 6.19
N PHE A 81 19.92 3.80 6.28
CA PHE A 81 18.93 3.60 5.21
C PHE A 81 18.21 4.90 4.81
N LEU A 82 17.77 5.70 5.79
CA LEU A 82 17.13 6.99 5.51
C LEU A 82 18.11 7.95 4.83
N MET A 83 19.37 7.97 5.25
CA MET A 83 20.38 8.83 4.63
C MET A 83 20.70 8.39 3.19
N SER A 84 20.72 7.09 2.90
CA SER A 84 20.97 6.61 1.53
C SER A 84 19.79 6.83 0.59
N THR A 85 18.56 6.91 1.12
CA THR A 85 17.33 7.02 0.31
C THR A 85 16.73 8.42 0.25
N LEU A 86 16.94 9.25 1.27
CA LEU A 86 16.38 10.61 1.42
C LEU A 86 17.47 11.68 1.60
N GLY A 87 18.76 11.30 1.51
CA GLY A 87 19.88 12.21 1.72
C GLY A 87 19.98 13.34 0.69
N GLU A 88 20.78 14.35 1.02
CA GLU A 88 21.00 15.54 0.20
C GLU A 88 21.53 15.14 -1.20
N GLY A 89 20.77 15.44 -2.25
CA GLY A 89 21.12 15.11 -3.64
C GLY A 89 20.39 13.89 -4.24
N VAL A 90 19.55 13.20 -3.47
CA VAL A 90 18.67 12.13 -3.97
C VAL A 90 17.30 12.74 -4.34
N ASP A 91 16.90 12.67 -5.61
CA ASP A 91 15.59 13.17 -6.09
C ASP A 91 14.46 12.14 -5.83
N ASP A 92 14.69 11.18 -4.94
CA ASP A 92 13.70 10.17 -4.56
C ASP A 92 12.84 10.68 -3.41
N THR A 93 11.56 10.83 -3.69
CA THR A 93 10.56 11.06 -2.66
C THR A 93 9.95 9.72 -2.25
N LEU A 94 10.56 9.04 -1.28
CA LEU A 94 9.85 8.00 -0.53
C LEU A 94 8.89 8.68 0.44
N GLN A 95 7.69 8.12 0.62
CA GLN A 95 6.74 8.59 1.62
C GLN A 95 6.41 7.44 2.57
N PHE A 96 6.46 7.73 3.87
CA PHE A 96 6.14 6.79 4.94
C PHE A 96 4.75 7.10 5.47
N LEU A 97 3.92 6.08 5.65
CA LEU A 97 2.58 6.19 6.21
C LEU A 97 2.34 5.08 7.22
N GLU A 98 1.91 5.45 8.42
CA GLU A 98 1.63 4.51 9.51
C GLU A 98 0.15 4.53 9.92
N PRO A 99 -0.77 3.96 9.12
CA PRO A 99 -2.17 3.97 9.47
C PRO A 99 -2.46 2.94 10.58
N THR A 100 -3.41 3.27 11.44
CA THR A 100 -4.00 2.31 12.38
C THR A 100 -5.18 1.64 11.70
N ILE A 101 -5.10 0.32 11.50
CA ILE A 101 -6.15 -0.46 10.83
C ILE A 101 -6.68 -1.57 11.73
N PRO A 102 -7.93 -2.03 11.54
CA PRO A 102 -8.44 -3.21 12.24
C PRO A 102 -7.61 -4.45 11.92
N VAL A 103 -7.36 -5.30 12.92
CA VAL A 103 -6.61 -6.55 12.70
C VAL A 103 -7.41 -7.50 11.83
N ASN A 104 -6.80 -7.99 10.75
CA ASN A 104 -7.40 -9.00 9.89
C ASN A 104 -7.15 -10.41 10.45
N ILE A 105 -8.18 -11.02 11.04
CA ILE A 105 -8.13 -12.41 11.55
C ILE A 105 -8.85 -13.41 10.63
N THR A 106 -9.10 -13.04 9.38
CA THR A 106 -9.86 -13.85 8.42
C THR A 106 -9.19 -15.21 8.16
N ALA A 107 -7.86 -15.25 8.03
CA ALA A 107 -7.12 -16.49 7.83
C ALA A 107 -7.30 -17.46 9.01
N TYR A 108 -7.21 -16.93 10.23
CA TYR A 108 -7.43 -17.70 11.46
C TYR A 108 -8.88 -18.22 11.55
N LEU A 109 -9.88 -17.38 11.29
CA LEU A 109 -11.29 -17.77 11.23
C LEU A 109 -11.53 -18.86 10.18
N ASN A 110 -10.91 -18.75 9.01
CA ASN A 110 -11.01 -19.76 7.96
C ASN A 110 -10.37 -21.10 8.39
N GLY A 111 -9.24 -21.06 9.11
CA GLY A 111 -8.64 -22.25 9.73
C GLY A 111 -9.58 -22.94 10.72
N LEU A 112 -10.24 -22.15 11.59
CA LEU A 112 -11.24 -22.67 12.53
C LEU A 112 -12.46 -23.25 11.81
N LYS A 113 -12.98 -22.58 10.77
CA LYS A 113 -14.10 -23.08 9.94
C LYS A 113 -13.78 -24.42 9.29
N ARG A 114 -12.57 -24.57 8.73
CA ARG A 114 -12.12 -25.84 8.14
C ARG A 114 -12.08 -26.96 9.19
N ARG A 115 -11.52 -26.69 10.37
CA ARG A 115 -11.47 -27.66 11.48
C ARG A 115 -12.86 -28.05 11.96
N TYR A 116 -13.77 -27.08 12.07
CA TYR A 116 -15.16 -27.32 12.44
C TYR A 116 -15.87 -28.26 11.45
N LEU A 117 -15.78 -27.97 10.15
CA LEU A 117 -16.40 -28.80 9.10
C LEU A 117 -15.80 -30.20 9.03
N ALA A 118 -14.47 -30.33 9.20
CA ALA A 118 -13.81 -31.63 9.25
C ALA A 118 -14.31 -32.48 10.43
N LEU A 119 -14.40 -31.89 11.62
CA LEU A 119 -14.88 -32.61 12.81
C LEU A 119 -16.35 -33.01 12.70
N GLN A 120 -17.21 -32.17 12.11
CA GLN A 120 -18.60 -32.55 11.88
C GLN A 120 -18.75 -33.74 10.93
N LYS A 121 -17.85 -33.86 9.94
CA LYS A 121 -17.91 -34.92 8.93
C LYS A 121 -17.26 -36.22 9.40
N ASP A 122 -16.07 -36.13 10.00
CA ASP A 122 -15.22 -37.28 10.28
C ASP A 122 -15.43 -37.83 11.70
N HIS A 123 -15.85 -36.97 12.64
CA HIS A 123 -15.99 -37.29 14.07
C HIS A 123 -17.24 -36.66 14.73
N PRO A 124 -18.46 -36.94 14.24
CA PRO A 124 -19.69 -36.34 14.76
C PRO A 124 -19.96 -36.70 16.23
N GLU A 125 -19.35 -37.76 16.75
CA GLU A 125 -19.41 -38.17 18.15
C GLU A 125 -18.72 -37.18 19.10
N GLN A 126 -17.77 -36.37 18.62
CA GLN A 126 -16.97 -35.44 19.43
C GLN A 126 -17.68 -34.09 19.64
N GLN A 127 -18.95 -34.13 20.06
CA GLN A 127 -19.80 -32.94 20.17
C GLN A 127 -19.20 -31.81 21.01
N PHE A 128 -18.51 -32.14 22.11
CA PHE A 128 -17.85 -31.13 22.96
C PHE A 128 -16.79 -30.32 22.19
N LYS A 129 -15.95 -30.98 21.38
CA LYS A 129 -14.91 -30.29 20.59
C LYS A 129 -15.53 -29.44 19.49
N ILE A 130 -16.60 -29.93 18.86
CA ILE A 130 -17.36 -29.20 17.84
C ILE A 130 -17.95 -27.92 18.44
N GLN A 131 -18.59 -28.02 19.62
CA GLN A 131 -19.13 -26.86 20.35
C GLN A 131 -18.05 -25.88 20.79
N LEU A 132 -16.89 -26.38 21.25
CA LEU A 132 -15.77 -25.52 21.64
C LEU A 132 -15.26 -24.70 20.44
N ILE A 133 -15.06 -25.33 19.28
CA ILE A 133 -14.62 -24.62 18.07
C ILE A 133 -15.70 -23.65 17.58
N ALA A 134 -16.99 -24.02 17.67
CA ALA A 134 -18.09 -23.10 17.36
C ALA A 134 -18.09 -21.86 18.27
N SER A 135 -17.82 -22.03 19.56
CA SER A 135 -17.69 -20.92 20.51
C SER A 135 -16.52 -20.00 20.15
N TYR A 136 -15.36 -20.54 19.79
CA TYR A 136 -14.24 -19.73 19.31
C TYR A 136 -14.58 -18.98 18.02
N LEU A 137 -15.24 -19.64 17.07
CA LEU A 137 -15.69 -19.01 15.83
C LEU A 137 -16.62 -17.83 16.10
N ASP A 138 -17.62 -18.00 16.98
CA ASP A 138 -18.54 -16.93 17.36
C ASP A 138 -17.82 -15.76 18.03
N HIS A 139 -16.97 -16.05 19.02
CA HIS A 139 -16.19 -15.05 19.74
C HIS A 139 -15.31 -14.21 18.78
N PHE A 140 -14.47 -14.86 17.98
CA PHE A 140 -13.55 -14.15 17.11
C PHE A 140 -14.24 -13.47 15.92
N THR A 141 -15.39 -13.98 15.46
CA THR A 141 -16.19 -13.27 14.46
C THR A 141 -16.70 -11.95 15.02
N LYS A 142 -17.25 -11.96 16.24
CA LYS A 142 -17.70 -10.73 16.94
C LYS A 142 -16.55 -9.74 17.16
N VAL A 143 -15.37 -10.25 17.54
CA VAL A 143 -14.17 -9.40 17.70
C VAL A 143 -13.80 -8.73 16.37
N GLN A 144 -13.77 -9.47 15.25
CA GLN A 144 -13.46 -8.91 13.94
C GLN A 144 -14.51 -7.88 13.50
N GLU A 145 -15.80 -8.17 13.69
CA GLU A 145 -16.91 -7.27 13.33
C GLU A 145 -16.90 -5.98 14.15
N SER A 146 -16.51 -6.07 15.43
CA SER A 146 -16.44 -4.89 16.30
C SER A 146 -15.36 -3.89 15.89
N LYS A 147 -14.37 -4.31 15.07
CA LYS A 147 -13.18 -3.51 14.68
C LYS A 147 -12.40 -2.91 15.86
N ASN A 148 -12.65 -3.36 17.10
CA ASN A 148 -12.03 -2.80 18.31
C ASN A 148 -10.53 -3.13 18.43
N MET A 149 -10.10 -4.22 17.81
CA MET A 149 -8.71 -4.63 17.80
C MET A 149 -8.02 -4.04 16.57
N THR A 150 -7.04 -3.16 16.80
CA THR A 150 -6.30 -2.48 15.74
C THR A 150 -4.80 -2.77 15.82
N THR A 151 -4.13 -2.62 14.69
CA THR A 151 -2.67 -2.68 14.57
C THR A 151 -2.18 -1.50 13.76
N LYS A 152 -0.94 -1.09 14.02
CA LYS A 152 -0.23 -0.20 13.11
C LYS A 152 0.25 -1.01 11.90
N GLN A 153 0.07 -0.46 10.71
CA GLN A 153 0.77 -0.89 9.51
C GLN A 153 1.89 0.10 9.21
N HIS A 154 2.97 -0.38 8.60
CA HIS A 154 4.06 0.47 8.13
C HIS A 154 4.10 0.40 6.61
N LEU A 155 3.68 1.48 5.96
CA LEU A 155 3.58 1.57 4.51
C LEU A 155 4.66 2.50 3.96
N LEU A 156 5.30 2.04 2.90
CA LEU A 156 6.27 2.81 2.14
C LEU A 156 5.73 3.04 0.72
N ILE A 157 5.60 4.30 0.35
CA ILE A 157 5.01 4.74 -0.92
C ILE A 157 6.14 5.19 -1.83
N VAL A 158 6.20 4.57 -3.00
CA VAL A 158 7.20 4.82 -4.04
C VAL A 158 6.50 5.37 -5.28
N LYS A 159 7.00 6.48 -5.83
CA LYS A 159 6.44 7.09 -7.04
C LYS A 159 7.47 7.25 -8.16
N VAL A 160 7.00 7.17 -9.40
CA VAL A 160 7.76 7.42 -10.63
C VAL A 160 6.91 8.29 -11.57
N PRO A 161 7.45 9.37 -12.16
CA PRO A 161 6.72 10.22 -13.09
C PRO A 161 6.49 9.53 -14.44
N ILE A 162 5.30 9.72 -15.01
CA ILE A 162 4.91 9.26 -16.34
C ILE A 162 5.18 10.39 -17.33
N LYS A 163 6.01 10.16 -18.35
CA LYS A 163 6.44 11.21 -19.29
C LYS A 163 5.28 11.80 -20.13
N ASP A 164 4.37 10.95 -20.60
CA ASP A 164 3.25 11.33 -21.45
C ASP A 164 2.12 10.31 -21.35
N LYS A 165 0.91 10.70 -21.76
CA LYS A 165 -0.32 9.88 -21.72
C LYS A 165 -0.36 8.78 -22.80
N SER A 166 0.79 8.20 -23.15
CA SER A 166 0.86 7.05 -24.06
C SER A 166 1.04 5.74 -23.28
N VAL A 167 0.51 4.65 -23.86
CA VAL A 167 0.66 3.31 -23.28
C VAL A 167 2.13 2.89 -23.18
N LYS A 168 2.97 3.34 -24.13
CA LYS A 168 4.41 3.05 -24.10
C LYS A 168 5.10 3.68 -22.90
N SER A 169 4.81 4.94 -22.62
CA SER A 169 5.40 5.65 -21.49
C SER A 169 4.86 5.16 -20.15
N LEU A 170 3.61 4.71 -20.11
CA LEU A 170 3.06 4.01 -18.96
C LEU A 170 3.79 2.68 -18.70
N ASN A 171 4.00 1.85 -19.72
CA ASN A 171 4.73 0.59 -19.57
C ASN A 171 6.18 0.80 -19.13
N LEU A 172 6.86 1.83 -19.64
CA LEU A 172 8.21 2.18 -19.20
C LEU A 172 8.21 2.64 -17.73
N ALA A 173 7.22 3.44 -17.32
CA ALA A 173 7.09 3.87 -15.94
C ALA A 173 6.84 2.67 -15.00
N VAL A 174 6.10 1.65 -15.44
CA VAL A 174 5.91 0.39 -14.71
C VAL A 174 7.24 -0.32 -14.51
N THR A 175 8.03 -0.51 -15.56
CA THR A 175 9.35 -1.16 -15.44
C THR A 175 10.27 -0.40 -14.48
N HIS A 176 10.33 0.93 -14.59
CA HIS A 176 11.13 1.75 -13.69
C HIS A 176 10.62 1.67 -12.24
N LEU A 177 9.30 1.62 -12.04
CA LEU A 177 8.71 1.49 -10.72
C LEU A 177 8.99 0.10 -10.12
N ASP A 178 8.88 -0.97 -10.90
CA ASP A 178 9.24 -2.33 -10.48
C ASP A 178 10.69 -2.39 -10.02
N GLU A 179 11.62 -1.87 -10.84
CA GLU A 179 13.06 -1.83 -10.50
C GLU A 179 13.31 -1.05 -9.21
N LYS A 180 12.67 0.10 -9.06
CA LYS A 180 12.80 0.97 -7.89
C LYS A 180 12.21 0.34 -6.63
N ILE A 181 11.04 -0.27 -6.72
CA ILE A 181 10.39 -0.98 -5.61
C ILE A 181 11.27 -2.14 -5.15
N GLU A 182 11.80 -2.94 -6.09
CA GLU A 182 12.67 -4.06 -5.77
C GLU A 182 14.00 -3.60 -5.19
N GLN A 183 14.54 -2.46 -5.63
CA GLN A 183 15.71 -1.86 -5.00
C GLN A 183 15.42 -1.44 -3.57
N VAL A 184 14.37 -0.64 -3.36
CA VAL A 184 14.00 -0.14 -2.03
C VAL A 184 13.68 -1.30 -1.07
N LYS A 185 13.01 -2.35 -1.54
CA LYS A 185 12.78 -3.59 -0.79
C LYS A 185 14.10 -4.22 -0.34
N ARG A 186 15.05 -4.40 -1.26
CA ARG A 186 16.36 -4.97 -0.90
C ARG A 186 17.11 -4.06 0.08
N ASP A 187 17.06 -2.76 -0.13
CA ASP A 187 17.79 -1.81 0.70
C ASP A 187 17.27 -1.81 2.14
N ILE A 188 15.95 -1.90 2.35
CA ILE A 188 15.38 -1.98 3.71
C ILE A 188 15.59 -3.34 4.37
N GLU A 189 15.45 -4.44 3.61
CA GLU A 189 15.71 -5.80 4.11
C GLU A 189 17.20 -5.99 4.46
N ASN A 190 18.11 -5.42 3.66
CA ASN A 190 19.55 -5.47 3.92
C ASN A 190 19.96 -4.59 5.10
N ALA A 191 19.38 -3.39 5.22
CA ALA A 191 19.67 -2.49 6.33
C ALA A 191 19.27 -3.11 7.68
N LEU A 192 18.15 -3.83 7.72
CA LEU A 192 17.61 -4.40 8.95
C LEU A 192 17.64 -5.94 8.95
N THR A 193 18.64 -6.53 8.30
CA THR A 193 18.77 -8.00 8.14
C THR A 193 18.83 -8.72 9.48
N ASP A 194 19.55 -8.17 10.46
CA ASP A 194 19.70 -8.78 11.79
C ASP A 194 18.39 -8.82 12.59
N PHE A 195 17.36 -8.12 12.12
CA PHE A 195 16.04 -7.99 12.77
C PHE A 195 14.90 -8.66 11.98
N ASP A 196 15.23 -9.48 10.98
CA ASP A 196 14.27 -10.23 10.15
C ASP A 196 13.17 -9.34 9.53
N VAL A 197 13.50 -8.10 9.16
CA VAL A 197 12.55 -7.21 8.49
C VAL A 197 12.25 -7.74 7.09
N THR A 198 10.96 -7.75 6.75
CA THR A 198 10.46 -8.18 5.43
C THR A 198 9.64 -7.08 4.80
N ALA A 199 9.80 -6.89 3.50
CA ALA A 199 9.02 -5.95 2.70
C ALA A 199 8.20 -6.70 1.64
N LYS A 200 6.91 -6.41 1.60
CA LYS A 200 5.96 -6.99 0.65
C LYS A 200 5.39 -5.90 -0.24
N VAL A 201 5.49 -6.10 -1.56
CA VAL A 201 4.79 -5.25 -2.54
C VAL A 201 3.30 -5.56 -2.49
N LEU A 202 2.48 -4.53 -2.31
CA LEU A 202 1.03 -4.70 -2.21
C LEU A 202 0.39 -4.87 -3.59
N THR A 203 -0.62 -5.74 -3.62
CA THR A 203 -1.48 -5.92 -4.80
C THR A 203 -2.53 -4.82 -4.88
N SER A 204 -3.13 -4.65 -6.06
CA SER A 204 -4.21 -3.67 -6.24
C SER A 204 -5.41 -3.88 -5.30
N GLN A 205 -5.71 -5.13 -4.94
CA GLN A 205 -6.79 -5.46 -4.01
C GLN A 205 -6.47 -5.00 -2.59
N GLU A 206 -5.24 -5.25 -2.12
CA GLU A 206 -4.79 -4.85 -0.78
C GLU A 206 -4.71 -3.34 -0.66
N VAL A 207 -4.21 -2.65 -1.69
CA VAL A 207 -4.19 -1.19 -1.76
C VAL A 207 -5.61 -0.61 -1.65
N GLN A 208 -6.58 -1.19 -2.37
CA GLN A 208 -7.98 -0.76 -2.27
C GLN A 208 -8.57 -0.97 -0.87
N GLU A 209 -8.22 -2.07 -0.19
CA GLU A 209 -8.66 -2.31 1.19
C GLU A 209 -8.09 -1.26 2.16
N ILE A 210 -6.81 -0.91 2.01
CA ILE A 210 -6.16 0.15 2.80
C ILE A 210 -6.84 1.49 2.56
N LEU A 211 -7.05 1.88 1.29
CA LEU A 211 -7.75 3.13 0.95
C LEU A 211 -9.17 3.16 1.52
N LYS A 212 -9.91 2.05 1.45
CA LYS A 212 -11.24 1.94 2.07
C LYS A 212 -11.17 2.14 3.59
N ASN A 213 -10.19 1.56 4.26
CA ASN A 213 -10.00 1.73 5.70
C ASN A 213 -9.65 3.18 6.07
N LEU A 214 -8.83 3.85 5.25
CA LEU A 214 -8.48 5.26 5.43
C LEU A 214 -9.69 6.20 5.25
N ILE A 215 -10.53 5.93 4.25
CA ILE A 215 -11.73 6.74 3.96
C ILE A 215 -12.84 6.47 4.98
N ASN A 216 -13.03 5.19 5.35
CA ASN A 216 -14.14 4.75 6.20
C ASN A 216 -13.76 4.69 7.70
N PHE A 217 -12.64 5.28 8.14
CA PHE A 217 -12.23 5.22 9.56
C PHE A 217 -13.25 5.87 10.52
N ASN A 218 -14.20 6.66 10.02
CA ASN A 218 -15.32 7.24 10.78
C ASN A 218 -16.67 6.52 10.59
N GLY A 219 -16.69 5.24 10.18
CA GLY A 219 -17.93 4.48 9.86
C GLY A 219 -17.99 3.06 10.40
#